data_AF-A0A3C0ENI1-F1
#
_entry.id   AF-A0A3C0ENI1-F1
#
_cell.length_a   1.000
_cell.length_b   1.000
_cell.length_c   1.000
_cell.angle_alpha   90.00
_cell.angle_beta   90.00
_cell.angle_gamma   90.00
#
_symmetry.space_group_name_H-M   'P 1'
#
loop_
_entity.id
_entity.type
_entity.pdbx_description
1 polymer ?
#
loop_
_entity_poly.entity_id
_entity_poly.type
_entity_poly.pdbx_seq_one_letter_code
_entity_poly.pdbx_strand_id
1 'polypeptide(L)'
;MAALIRHIKACKWTCLALLTGAGIMACCLAFDLDPYENLHLFLEEMDHFEIDELLIIAVPLAIGIMIDLIHARNLKRQQVLKVEQHLETLGSTLHTAQDIINNFLNSIQLYILKAHDQKLDAEDVERLDDLIMNTTQRLSDLEQPILEADEEKRHLNHADEINL
;
A
#
# COMPACT_ATOMS: atom_id res chain seq x y z
N MET A 1 -12.39 7.68 -27.33
CA MET A 1 -12.89 7.92 -25.95
C MET A 1 -11.86 7.62 -24.86
N ALA A 2 -11.01 6.59 -24.97
CA ALA A 2 -10.00 6.27 -23.94
C ALA A 2 -8.90 7.34 -23.71
N ALA A 3 -8.54 8.12 -24.73
CA ALA A 3 -7.57 9.22 -24.61
C ALA A 3 -8.11 10.43 -23.83
N LEU A 4 -9.43 10.70 -23.95
CA LEU A 4 -10.11 11.80 -23.25
C LEU A 4 -10.21 11.53 -21.74
N ILE A 5 -10.42 10.27 -21.35
CA ILE A 5 -10.48 9.82 -19.95
C ILE A 5 -9.11 9.93 -19.26
N ARG A 6 -8.01 9.80 -20.01
CA ARG A 6 -6.64 9.93 -19.49
C ARG A 6 -6.28 11.39 -19.17
N HIS A 7 -6.69 12.34 -20.00
CA HIS A 7 -6.51 13.78 -19.72
C HIS A 7 -7.37 14.27 -18.55
N ILE A 8 -8.58 13.72 -18.37
CA ILE A 8 -9.44 14.05 -17.21
C ILE A 8 -8.81 13.60 -15.89
N LYS A 9 -8.07 12.47 -15.87
CA LYS A 9 -7.34 12.04 -14.66
C LYS A 9 -6.20 12.99 -14.28
N ALA A 10 -5.51 13.57 -15.26
CA ALA A 10 -4.44 14.55 -15.01
C ALA A 10 -4.99 15.91 -14.53
N CYS A 11 -6.18 16.31 -15.00
CA CYS A 11 -6.83 17.55 -14.60
C CYS A 11 -7.72 17.46 -13.35
N LYS A 12 -7.68 16.37 -12.58
CA LYS A 12 -8.52 16.26 -11.37
C LYS A 12 -8.26 17.39 -10.37
N TRP A 13 -7.01 17.75 -10.19
CA TRP A 13 -6.61 18.81 -9.27
C TRP A 13 -6.95 20.21 -9.78
N THR A 14 -6.80 20.45 -11.10
CA THR A 14 -7.21 21.71 -11.72
C THR A 14 -8.73 21.86 -11.76
N CYS A 15 -9.49 20.80 -12.02
CA CYS A 15 -10.95 20.82 -11.93
C CYS A 15 -11.43 21.00 -10.49
N LEU A 16 -10.79 20.35 -9.51
CA LEU A 16 -11.09 20.57 -8.09
C LEU A 16 -10.83 22.03 -7.71
N ALA A 17 -9.66 22.58 -8.06
CA ALA A 17 -9.33 23.98 -7.80
C ALA A 17 -10.34 24.94 -8.44
N LEU A 18 -10.76 24.67 -9.70
CA LEU A 18 -11.76 25.46 -10.40
C LEU A 18 -13.13 25.41 -9.69
N LEU A 19 -13.59 24.22 -9.27
CA LEU A 19 -14.85 24.04 -8.55
C LEU A 19 -14.82 24.70 -7.18
N THR A 20 -13.69 24.60 -6.49
CA THR A 20 -13.51 25.21 -5.16
C THR A 20 -13.51 26.73 -5.29
N GLY A 21 -12.78 27.28 -6.27
CA GLY A 21 -12.76 28.72 -6.55
C GLY A 21 -14.14 29.25 -6.96
N ALA A 22 -14.85 28.54 -7.84
CA ALA A 22 -16.21 28.90 -8.24
C ALA A 22 -17.20 28.84 -7.05
N GLY A 23 -17.04 27.85 -6.16
CA GLY A 23 -17.85 27.73 -4.95
C GLY A 23 -17.60 28.87 -3.96
N ILE A 24 -16.33 29.23 -3.72
CA ILE A 24 -15.97 30.37 -2.88
C ILE A 24 -16.56 31.66 -3.47
N MET A 25 -16.42 31.87 -4.79
CA MET A 25 -16.97 33.03 -5.48
C MET A 25 -18.51 33.11 -5.37
N ALA A 26 -19.21 31.99 -5.54
CA ALA A 26 -20.65 31.92 -5.39
C ALA A 26 -21.09 32.20 -3.94
N CYS A 27 -20.35 31.71 -2.95
CA CYS A 27 -20.59 32.02 -1.54
C CYS A 27 -20.38 33.51 -1.24
N CYS A 28 -19.32 34.14 -1.76
CA CYS A 28 -19.09 35.58 -1.59
C CYS A 28 -20.27 36.40 -2.14
N LEU A 29 -20.77 36.04 -3.34
CA LEU A 29 -21.93 36.70 -3.95
C LEU A 29 -23.24 36.46 -3.19
N ALA A 30 -23.46 35.26 -2.65
CA ALA A 30 -24.72 34.91 -1.99
C ALA A 30 -24.87 35.53 -0.60
N PHE A 31 -23.75 35.75 0.10
CA PHE A 31 -23.74 36.26 1.47
C PHE A 31 -23.39 37.75 1.56
N ASP A 32 -23.17 38.42 0.43
CA ASP A 32 -22.63 39.78 0.36
C ASP A 32 -21.37 39.93 1.25
N LEU A 33 -20.64 38.82 1.38
CA LEU A 33 -19.38 38.79 2.07
C LEU A 33 -18.41 39.42 1.09
N ASP A 34 -17.97 40.63 1.40
CA ASP A 34 -16.80 41.21 0.75
C ASP A 34 -15.57 40.72 1.51
N PRO A 35 -15.00 39.55 1.15
CA PRO A 35 -13.86 39.00 1.87
C PRO A 35 -12.67 39.93 1.75
N TYR A 36 -12.62 40.78 0.72
CA TYR A 36 -11.59 41.78 0.56
C TYR A 36 -11.73 42.89 1.61
N GLU A 37 -12.94 43.39 1.86
CA GLU A 37 -13.15 44.44 2.86
C GLU A 37 -12.91 43.90 4.28
N ASN A 38 -13.39 42.68 4.60
CA ASN A 38 -13.11 42.06 5.89
C ASN A 38 -11.62 41.66 6.06
N LEU A 39 -10.96 41.17 5.01
CA LEU A 39 -9.53 40.89 5.04
C LEU A 39 -8.73 42.19 5.15
N HIS A 40 -9.17 43.27 4.50
CA HIS A 40 -8.52 44.58 4.55
C HIS A 40 -8.66 45.22 5.92
N LEU A 41 -9.87 45.23 6.51
CA LEU A 41 -10.10 45.69 7.89
C LEU A 41 -9.34 44.83 8.90
N PHE A 42 -9.29 43.51 8.70
CA PHE A 42 -8.48 42.62 9.53
C PHE A 42 -6.98 42.91 9.39
N LEU A 43 -6.49 43.15 8.16
CA LEU A 43 -5.11 43.54 7.93
C LEU A 43 -4.80 44.93 8.51
N GLU A 44 -5.72 45.88 8.43
CA GLU A 44 -5.59 47.24 8.96
C GLU A 44 -5.58 47.24 10.50
N GLU A 45 -6.37 46.35 11.12
CA GLU A 45 -6.32 46.11 12.58
C GLU A 45 -5.04 45.37 12.99
N MET A 46 -4.49 44.50 12.13
CA MET A 46 -3.20 43.83 12.35
C MET A 46 -1.98 44.73 12.08
N ASP A 47 -2.13 45.76 11.25
CA ASP A 47 -1.11 46.77 10.95
C ASP A 47 -0.74 47.57 12.21
N HIS A 48 -1.66 47.66 13.17
CA HIS A 48 -1.41 48.29 14.45
C HIS A 48 -0.53 47.46 15.42
N PHE A 49 -0.29 46.20 15.11
CA PHE A 49 0.43 45.25 15.96
C PHE A 49 1.80 44.82 15.41
N GLU A 50 2.34 45.47 14.36
CA GLU A 50 3.59 45.05 13.67
C GLU A 50 3.58 43.56 13.26
N ILE A 51 2.39 43.00 12.98
CA ILE A 51 2.25 41.56 12.69
C ILE A 51 2.73 41.24 11.27
N ASP A 52 2.90 42.22 10.40
CA ASP A 52 3.40 42.04 9.03
C ASP A 52 4.76 41.30 9.00
N GLU A 53 5.67 41.65 9.90
CA GLU A 53 6.99 41.02 10.03
C GLU A 53 6.89 39.57 10.55
N LEU A 54 5.96 39.31 11.48
CA LEU A 54 5.66 37.95 11.95
C LEU A 54 5.02 37.11 10.83
N LEU A 55 4.16 37.70 10.00
CA LEU A 55 3.43 37.02 8.93
C LEU A 55 4.39 36.57 7.81
N ILE A 56 5.42 37.39 7.51
CA ILE A 56 6.50 37.05 6.57
C ILE A 56 7.25 35.79 6.99
N ILE A 57 7.42 35.53 8.29
CA ILE A 57 8.10 34.32 8.80
C ILE A 57 7.10 33.17 8.99
N ALA A 58 5.90 33.47 9.49
CA ALA A 58 4.90 32.46 9.82
C ALA A 58 4.34 31.75 8.59
N VAL A 59 4.13 32.45 7.47
CA VAL A 59 3.55 31.86 6.25
C VAL A 59 4.49 30.82 5.60
N PRO A 60 5.77 31.13 5.33
CA PRO A 60 6.70 30.13 4.81
C PRO A 60 6.88 28.95 5.76
N LEU A 61 6.91 29.19 7.08
CA LEU A 61 7.00 28.14 8.09
C LEU A 61 5.77 27.23 8.06
N ALA A 62 4.56 27.80 7.99
CA ALA A 62 3.31 27.05 7.90
C ALA A 62 3.23 26.23 6.61
N ILE A 63 3.69 26.78 5.48
CA ILE A 63 3.75 26.06 4.20
C ILE A 63 4.77 24.91 4.29
N GLY A 64 5.95 25.15 4.86
CA GLY A 64 6.97 24.12 5.07
C GLY A 64 6.45 22.96 5.92
N ILE A 65 5.82 23.27 7.06
CA ILE A 65 5.18 22.27 7.93
C ILE A 65 4.07 21.51 7.17
N MET A 66 3.27 22.20 6.37
CA MET A 66 2.21 21.55 5.59
C MET A 66 2.77 20.59 4.55
N ILE A 67 3.84 20.96 3.85
CA ILE A 67 4.54 20.11 2.88
C ILE A 67 5.13 18.89 3.60
N ASP A 68 5.82 19.08 4.73
CA ASP A 68 6.40 17.99 5.51
C ASP A 68 5.35 17.01 6.00
N LEU A 69 4.20 17.50 6.49
CA LEU A 69 3.10 16.65 6.92
C LEU A 69 2.49 15.83 5.78
N ILE A 70 2.35 16.44 4.60
CA ILE A 70 1.87 15.73 3.40
C ILE A 70 2.90 14.69 2.96
N HIS A 71 4.18 15.04 2.94
CA HIS A 71 5.26 14.16 2.53
C HIS A 71 5.39 12.95 3.48
N ALA A 72 5.41 13.21 4.79
CA ALA A 72 5.47 12.18 5.82
C ALA A 72 4.25 11.23 5.76
N ARG A 73 3.05 11.75 5.46
CA ARG A 73 1.85 10.91 5.28
C ARG A 73 1.96 10.00 4.06
N ASN A 74 2.48 10.52 2.95
CA ASN A 74 2.66 9.74 1.72
C ASN A 74 3.70 8.63 1.92
N LEU A 75 4.83 8.93 2.57
CA LEU A 75 5.86 7.94 2.89
C LEU A 75 5.31 6.83 3.77
N LYS A 76 4.62 7.17 4.87
CA LYS A 76 3.97 6.18 5.76
C LYS A 76 2.99 5.30 5.00
N ARG A 77 2.19 5.88 4.10
CA ARG A 77 1.23 5.13 3.29
C ARG A 77 1.92 4.16 2.34
N GLN A 78 3.02 4.57 1.71
CA GLN A 78 3.80 3.70 0.83
C GLN A 78 4.45 2.56 1.61
N GLN A 79 4.98 2.81 2.81
CA GLN A 79 5.53 1.77 3.67
C GLN A 79 4.44 0.75 4.07
N VAL A 80 3.25 1.20 4.47
CA VAL A 80 2.14 0.31 4.83
C VAL A 80 1.73 -0.57 3.63
N LEU A 81 1.60 0.01 2.44
CA LEU A 81 1.23 -0.75 1.23
C LEU A 81 2.26 -1.83 0.89
N LYS A 82 3.56 -1.54 1.05
CA LYS A 82 4.63 -2.52 0.81
C LYS A 82 4.59 -3.67 1.83
N VAL A 83 4.35 -3.36 3.10
CA VAL A 83 4.20 -4.40 4.14
C VAL A 83 2.97 -5.26 3.88
N GLU A 84 1.85 -4.65 3.49
CA GLU A 84 0.61 -5.36 3.17
C GLU A 84 0.80 -6.33 2.00
N GLN A 85 1.47 -5.88 0.92
CA GLN A 85 1.81 -6.73 -0.22
C GLN A 85 2.70 -7.93 0.18
N HIS A 86 3.72 -7.68 1.00
CA HIS A 86 4.59 -8.75 1.50
C HIS A 86 3.82 -9.78 2.35
N LEU A 87 2.94 -9.32 3.23
CA LEU A 87 2.11 -10.21 4.06
C LEU A 87 1.10 -10.99 3.21
N GLU A 88 0.56 -10.40 2.15
CA GLU A 88 -0.35 -11.07 1.22
C GLU A 88 0.36 -12.21 0.48
N THR A 89 1.54 -11.97 -0.10
CA THR A 89 2.33 -13.00 -0.78
C THR A 89 2.74 -14.12 0.18
N LEU A 90 3.20 -13.77 1.38
CA LEU A 90 3.57 -14.76 2.39
C LEU A 90 2.36 -15.59 2.84
N GLY A 91 1.22 -14.95 3.09
CA GLY A 91 -0.02 -15.61 3.47
C GLY A 91 -0.54 -16.56 2.39
N SER A 92 -0.50 -16.14 1.12
CA SER A 92 -0.88 -16.97 -0.02
C SER A 92 0.03 -18.20 -0.17
N THR A 93 1.33 -18.01 0.00
CA THR A 93 2.31 -19.10 -0.09
C THR A 93 2.13 -20.10 1.07
N LEU A 94 1.89 -19.61 2.29
CA LEU A 94 1.61 -20.46 3.45
C LEU A 94 0.35 -21.28 3.25
N HIS A 95 -0.73 -20.66 2.74
CA HIS A 95 -1.97 -21.37 2.43
C HIS A 95 -1.72 -22.48 1.40
N THR A 96 -0.97 -22.17 0.34
CA THR A 96 -0.65 -23.15 -0.70
C THR A 96 0.21 -24.30 -0.16
N ALA A 97 1.20 -24.00 0.68
CA ALA A 97 2.01 -25.01 1.37
C ALA A 97 1.14 -25.90 2.26
N GLN A 98 0.21 -25.31 3.01
CA GLN A 98 -0.71 -26.03 3.87
C GLN A 98 -1.63 -26.95 3.07
N ASP A 99 -2.13 -26.51 1.91
CA ASP A 99 -2.91 -27.35 1.00
C ASP A 99 -2.11 -28.54 0.46
N ILE A 100 -0.84 -28.32 0.08
CA ILE A 100 0.06 -29.39 -0.38
C ILE A 100 0.29 -30.41 0.73
N ILE A 101 0.62 -29.95 1.94
CA ILE A 101 0.87 -30.80 3.11
C ILE A 101 -0.40 -31.58 3.47
N ASN A 102 -1.56 -30.95 3.49
CA ASN A 102 -2.82 -31.63 3.79
C ASN A 102 -3.15 -32.72 2.78
N ASN A 103 -2.98 -32.45 1.47
CA ASN A 103 -3.21 -33.44 0.43
C ASN A 103 -2.23 -34.62 0.53
N PHE A 104 -0.98 -34.33 0.86
CA PHE A 104 0.04 -35.35 1.10
C PHE A 104 -0.31 -36.23 2.31
N LEU A 105 -0.67 -35.62 3.45
CA LEU A 105 -1.05 -36.36 4.66
C LEU A 105 -2.28 -37.25 4.43
N ASN A 106 -3.31 -36.74 3.75
CA ASN A 106 -4.48 -37.53 3.39
C ASN A 106 -4.11 -38.73 2.52
N SER A 107 -3.21 -38.53 1.55
CA SER A 107 -2.75 -39.59 0.67
C SER A 107 -1.93 -40.63 1.44
N ILE A 108 -1.03 -40.21 2.34
CA ILE A 108 -0.27 -41.12 3.20
C ILE A 108 -1.17 -41.94 4.13
N GLN A 109 -2.22 -41.34 4.70
CA GLN A 109 -3.16 -42.07 5.55
C GLN A 109 -3.79 -43.27 4.82
N LEU A 110 -4.06 -43.15 3.52
CA LEU A 110 -4.55 -44.27 2.70
C LEU A 110 -3.51 -45.39 2.59
N TYR A 111 -2.23 -45.06 2.40
CA TYR A 111 -1.15 -46.04 2.36
C TYR A 111 -0.90 -46.70 3.73
N ILE A 112 -0.97 -45.94 4.82
CA ILE A 112 -0.89 -46.48 6.19
C ILE A 112 -2.00 -47.50 6.43
N LEU A 113 -3.23 -47.20 6.00
CA LEU A 113 -4.37 -48.11 6.12
C LEU A 113 -4.16 -49.40 5.31
N LYS A 114 -3.67 -49.28 4.06
CA LYS A 114 -3.33 -50.44 3.23
C LYS A 114 -2.19 -51.29 3.82
N ALA A 115 -1.19 -50.65 4.41
CA ALA A 115 -0.07 -51.32 5.08
C ALA A 115 -0.55 -52.13 6.28
N HIS A 116 -1.44 -51.54 7.08
CA HIS A 116 -2.07 -52.21 8.23
C HIS A 116 -2.88 -53.44 7.79
N ASP A 117 -3.60 -53.35 6.68
CA ASP A 117 -4.37 -54.46 6.10
C ASP A 117 -3.51 -55.52 5.38
N GLN A 118 -2.17 -55.40 5.38
CA GLN A 118 -1.23 -56.25 4.62
C GLN A 118 -1.51 -56.33 3.11
N LYS A 119 -2.11 -55.28 2.54
CA LYS A 119 -2.48 -55.19 1.11
C LYS A 119 -1.53 -54.34 0.29
N LEU A 120 -0.36 -54.00 0.83
CA LEU A 120 0.63 -53.22 0.10
C LEU A 120 1.28 -54.10 -0.98
N ASP A 121 1.13 -53.71 -2.24
CA ASP A 121 1.91 -54.26 -3.34
C ASP A 121 3.13 -53.37 -3.65
N ALA A 122 4.01 -53.85 -4.53
CA ALA A 122 5.18 -53.09 -4.95
C ALA A 122 4.82 -51.79 -5.70
N GLU A 123 3.66 -51.77 -6.38
CA GLU A 123 3.15 -50.63 -7.13
C GLU A 123 2.70 -49.50 -6.19
N ASP A 124 2.14 -49.83 -5.03
CA ASP A 124 1.75 -48.91 -3.97
C ASP A 124 2.96 -48.25 -3.30
N VAL A 125 4.09 -48.96 -3.20
CA VAL A 125 5.36 -48.40 -2.73
C VAL A 125 5.94 -47.41 -3.74
N GLU A 126 5.94 -47.77 -5.03
CA GLU A 126 6.40 -46.87 -6.11
C GLU A 126 5.54 -45.60 -6.19
N ARG A 127 4.22 -45.72 -6.07
CA ARG A 127 3.30 -44.58 -6.01
C ARG A 127 3.50 -43.70 -4.78
N LEU A 128 3.91 -44.28 -3.65
CA LEU A 128 4.24 -43.51 -2.45
C LEU A 128 5.53 -42.71 -2.64
N ASP A 129 6.56 -43.29 -3.26
CA ASP A 129 7.79 -42.57 -3.61
C ASP A 129 7.53 -41.44 -4.61
N ASP A 130 6.70 -41.69 -5.63
CA ASP A 130 6.26 -40.65 -6.58
C ASP A 130 5.51 -39.51 -5.88
N LEU A 131 4.63 -39.85 -4.92
CA LEU A 131 3.90 -38.86 -4.13
C LEU A 131 4.87 -38.01 -3.29
N ILE A 132 5.84 -38.63 -2.62
CA ILE A 132 6.87 -37.93 -1.83
C ILE A 132 7.66 -36.99 -2.73
N MET A 133 8.18 -37.50 -3.86
CA MET A 133 8.97 -36.71 -4.81
C MET A 133 8.17 -35.52 -5.37
N ASN A 134 6.91 -35.74 -5.74
CA ASN A 134 6.04 -34.69 -6.26
C ASN A 134 5.73 -33.62 -5.20
N THR A 135 5.43 -34.04 -3.96
CA THR A 135 5.21 -33.12 -2.85
C THR A 135 6.45 -32.31 -2.52
N THR A 136 7.64 -32.93 -2.50
CA THR A 136 8.91 -32.23 -2.29
C THR A 136 9.18 -31.21 -3.39
N GLN A 137 8.96 -31.57 -4.66
CA GLN A 137 9.12 -30.64 -5.78
C GLN A 137 8.17 -29.44 -5.63
N ARG A 138 6.89 -29.69 -5.36
CA ARG A 138 5.89 -28.62 -5.21
C ARG A 138 6.17 -27.70 -4.02
N LEU A 139 6.75 -28.22 -2.94
CA LEU A 139 7.20 -27.40 -1.81
C LEU A 139 8.44 -26.57 -2.17
N SER A 140 9.37 -27.11 -2.96
CA SER A 140 10.55 -26.37 -3.44
C SER A 140 10.16 -25.27 -4.42
N ASP A 141 9.14 -25.49 -5.26
CA ASP A 141 8.62 -24.47 -6.18
C ASP A 141 8.01 -23.27 -5.42
N LEU A 142 7.54 -23.48 -4.19
CA LEU A 142 7.05 -22.40 -3.31
C LEU A 142 8.17 -21.62 -2.61
N GLU A 143 9.41 -22.10 -2.64
CA GLU A 143 10.56 -21.43 -2.03
C GLU A 143 10.96 -20.17 -2.82
N GLN A 144 10.85 -20.21 -4.16
CA GLN A 144 11.15 -19.07 -5.03
C GLN A 144 10.39 -17.79 -4.69
N PRO A 145 9.04 -17.79 -4.62
CA PRO A 145 8.29 -16.57 -4.29
C PRO A 145 8.55 -16.08 -2.86
N ILE A 146 8.96 -16.93 -1.92
CA ILE A 146 9.34 -16.53 -0.55
C ILE A 146 10.69 -15.81 -0.57
N LEU A 147 11.65 -16.32 -1.34
CA LEU A 147 12.98 -15.72 -1.47
C LEU A 147 12.90 -14.36 -2.18
N GLU A 148 12.12 -14.25 -3.24
CA GLU A 148 11.86 -12.97 -3.93
C GLU A 148 11.22 -11.94 -2.98
N ALA A 149 10.26 -12.37 -2.15
CA ALA A 149 9.62 -11.50 -1.16
C ALA A 149 10.56 -11.08 -0.01
N ASP A 150 11.55 -11.90 0.38
CA ASP A 150 12.56 -11.55 1.39
C ASP A 150 13.65 -10.62 0.82
N GLU A 151 14.05 -10.81 -0.44
CA GLU A 151 15.00 -9.92 -1.12
C GLU A 151 14.43 -8.51 -1.31
N GLU A 152 13.16 -8.38 -1.73
CA GLU A 152 12.50 -7.09 -1.86
C GLU A 152 12.48 -6.33 -0.52
N LYS A 153 12.26 -7.03 0.60
CA LYS A 153 12.29 -6.46 1.95
C LYS A 153 13.69 -5.98 2.35
N ARG A 154 14.76 -6.70 1.98
CA ARG A 154 16.14 -6.26 2.24
C ARG A 154 16.49 -5.00 1.45
N HIS A 155 16.08 -4.94 0.18
CA HIS A 155 16.29 -3.74 -0.65
C HIS A 155 15.53 -2.53 -0.11
N LEU A 156 14.31 -2.74 0.41
CA LEU A 156 13.52 -1.70 1.04
C LEU A 156 14.15 -1.13 2.31
N ASN A 157 14.64 -1.99 3.21
CA ASN A 157 15.32 -1.55 4.43
C ASN A 157 16.60 -0.74 4.12
N HIS A 158 17.34 -1.13 3.08
CA HIS A 158 18.56 -0.41 2.69
C HIS A 158 18.27 0.93 2.01
N ALA A 159 17.16 1.05 1.27
CA ALA A 159 16.75 2.31 0.67
C ALA A 159 16.25 3.34 1.71
N ASP A 160 15.62 2.88 2.79
CA ASP A 160 15.21 3.74 3.90
C ASP A 160 16.42 4.19 4.75
N GLU A 161 17.49 3.38 4.88
CA GLU A 161 18.75 3.79 5.55
C GLU A 161 19.56 4.83 4.78
N ILE A 162 19.47 4.86 3.44
CA ILE A 162 20.23 5.80 2.60
C ILE A 162 19.54 7.18 2.51
N ASN A 163 18.23 7.25 2.80
CA ASN A 163 17.45 8.49 2.76
C ASN A 163 17.24 9.14 4.14
N LEU A 164 17.92 8.64 5.18
CA LEU A 164 17.96 9.18 6.55
C LEU A 164 19.28 9.91 6.80
#